data_AF-A0A382VHA7-F1
#
_entry.id   AF-A0A382VHA7-F1
#
_cell.length_a   1.000
_cell.length_b   1.000
_cell.length_c   1.000
_cell.angle_alpha   90.00
_cell.angle_beta   90.00
_cell.angle_gamma   90.00
#
_symmetry.space_group_name_H-M   'P 1'
#
loop_
_entity.id
_entity.type
_entity.pdbx_description
1 polymer ?
#
loop_
_entity_poly.entity_id
_entity_poly.type
_entity_poly.pdbx_seq_one_letter_code
_entity_poly.pdbx_strand_id
1 'polypeptide(L)'
;MNKELYLGFKDANFWADFSFVDFPEGYLESMAASANDALVAMRELEGGALANPDENRMVGHYWLRAPETAPSEEIRNAIQDTLAKTKNLANRVHASDLRAPAGAFTDLLIIGIGGSALGPQFVGRAL
;
A
#
# COMPACT_ATOMS: atom_id res chain seq x y z
N MET A 1 -22.45 -7.43 -23.72
CA MET A 1 -21.36 -6.50 -23.34
C MET A 1 -21.98 -5.22 -22.83
N ASN A 2 -21.87 -4.96 -21.52
CA ASN A 2 -22.38 -3.72 -20.92
C ASN A 2 -21.25 -2.67 -20.91
N LYS A 3 -21.31 -1.71 -21.84
CA LYS A 3 -20.27 -0.68 -22.00
C LYS A 3 -20.15 0.27 -20.82
N GLU A 4 -21.17 0.38 -19.98
CA GLU A 4 -21.16 1.24 -18.79
C GLU A 4 -20.22 0.69 -17.70
N LEU A 5 -19.87 -0.60 -17.78
CA LEU A 5 -18.96 -1.27 -16.85
C LEU A 5 -17.48 -1.20 -17.29
N TYR A 6 -17.18 -0.38 -18.29
CA TYR A 6 -15.81 0.01 -18.63
C TYR A 6 -15.44 1.28 -17.85
N LEU A 7 -14.65 1.12 -16.78
CA LEU A 7 -14.31 2.19 -15.87
C LEU A 7 -12.92 2.75 -16.19
N GLY A 8 -12.84 4.06 -16.47
CA GLY A 8 -11.59 4.76 -16.75
C GLY A 8 -11.28 5.83 -15.71
N PHE A 9 -10.13 5.71 -15.06
CA PHE A 9 -9.60 6.64 -14.06
C PHE A 9 -8.33 7.29 -14.61
N LYS A 10 -8.52 8.32 -15.45
CA LYS A 10 -7.43 8.95 -16.21
C LYS A 10 -6.34 9.55 -15.31
N ASP A 11 -6.75 10.19 -14.21
CA ASP A 11 -5.83 10.83 -13.27
C ASP A 11 -4.91 9.80 -12.59
N ALA A 12 -5.37 8.55 -12.46
CA ALA A 12 -4.60 7.43 -11.91
C ALA A 12 -3.93 6.57 -12.99
N ASN A 13 -4.10 6.91 -14.28
CA ASN A 13 -3.69 6.09 -15.42
C ASN A 13 -4.14 4.61 -15.28
N PHE A 14 -5.39 4.41 -14.83
CA PHE A 14 -5.94 3.10 -14.50
C PHE A 14 -7.28 2.86 -15.21
N TRP A 15 -7.47 1.64 -15.73
CA TRP A 15 -8.70 1.20 -16.36
C TRP A 15 -9.08 -0.19 -15.85
N ALA A 16 -10.36 -0.38 -15.57
CA ALA A 16 -10.94 -1.67 -15.20
C ALA A 16 -12.13 -1.96 -16.11
N ASP A 17 -12.07 -3.07 -16.85
CA ASP A 17 -13.10 -3.47 -17.80
C ASP A 17 -13.89 -4.67 -17.26
N PHE A 18 -15.12 -4.41 -16.82
CA PHE A 18 -16.06 -5.44 -16.42
C PHE A 18 -17.17 -5.65 -17.45
N SER A 19 -17.04 -5.09 -18.66
CA SER A 19 -18.09 -5.11 -19.70
C SER A 19 -18.40 -6.52 -20.24
N PHE A 20 -17.51 -7.48 -20.00
CA PHE A 20 -17.64 -8.89 -20.35
C PHE A 20 -18.07 -9.78 -19.18
N VAL A 21 -18.28 -9.22 -17.99
CA VAL A 21 -18.85 -9.97 -16.87
C VAL A 21 -20.36 -10.05 -17.05
N ASP A 22 -20.89 -11.27 -17.00
CA ASP A 22 -22.32 -11.56 -17.16
C ASP A 22 -23.04 -11.42 -15.81
N PHE A 23 -23.16 -10.18 -15.32
CA PHE A 23 -23.88 -9.90 -14.09
C PHE A 23 -25.39 -10.14 -14.30
N PRO A 24 -26.06 -10.89 -13.41
CA PRO A 24 -27.51 -10.98 -13.42
C PRO A 24 -28.16 -9.59 -13.30
N GLU A 25 -29.35 -9.44 -13.85
CA GLU A 25 -30.15 -8.22 -13.68
C GLU A 25 -30.37 -7.93 -12.19
N GLY A 26 -30.14 -6.68 -11.77
CA GLY A 26 -30.27 -6.27 -10.37
C GLY A 26 -29.12 -6.70 -9.45
N TYR A 27 -28.08 -7.37 -9.96
CA TYR A 27 -27.00 -7.89 -9.11
C TYR A 27 -26.20 -6.79 -8.40
N LEU A 28 -25.80 -5.74 -9.12
CA LEU A 28 -25.02 -4.65 -8.52
C LEU A 28 -25.84 -3.90 -7.46
N GLU A 29 -27.13 -3.71 -7.70
CA GLU A 29 -28.08 -3.14 -6.76
C GLU A 29 -28.23 -4.02 -5.52
N SER A 30 -28.28 -5.35 -5.71
CA SER A 30 -28.35 -6.31 -4.59
C SER A 30 -27.08 -6.27 -3.72
N MET A 31 -25.94 -5.90 -4.30
CA MET A 31 -24.65 -5.77 -3.59
C MET A 31 -24.45 -4.41 -2.92
N ALA A 32 -25.32 -3.43 -3.17
CA ALA A 32 -25.13 -2.06 -2.70
C ALA A 32 -25.02 -1.95 -1.17
N ALA A 33 -25.82 -2.73 -0.43
CA ALA A 33 -25.77 -2.77 1.03
C ALA A 33 -24.40 -3.27 1.53
N SER A 34 -23.97 -4.45 1.06
CA SER A 34 -22.67 -5.03 1.44
C SER A 34 -21.49 -4.15 1.05
N ALA A 35 -21.57 -3.47 -0.10
CA ALA A 35 -20.56 -2.50 -0.52
C ALA A 35 -20.49 -1.29 0.42
N ASN A 36 -21.65 -0.77 0.86
CA ASN A 36 -21.69 0.31 1.84
C ASN A 36 -21.11 -0.12 3.19
N ASP A 37 -21.42 -1.33 3.67
CA ASP A 37 -20.86 -1.88 4.90
C ASP A 37 -19.34 -2.02 4.81
N ALA A 38 -18.82 -2.51 3.68
CA ALA A 38 -17.38 -2.60 3.44
C ALA A 38 -16.70 -1.21 3.44
N LEU A 39 -17.34 -0.18 2.88
CA LEU A 39 -16.83 1.19 2.91
C LEU A 39 -16.83 1.80 4.32
N VAL A 40 -17.84 1.50 5.14
CA VAL A 40 -17.86 1.89 6.56
C VAL A 40 -16.71 1.20 7.30
N ALA A 41 -16.56 -0.12 7.15
CA ALA A 41 -15.50 -0.89 7.79
C ALA A 41 -14.10 -0.42 7.37
N MET A 42 -13.89 -0.05 6.10
CA MET A 42 -12.62 0.53 5.66
C MET A 42 -12.32 1.86 6.37
N ARG A 43 -13.30 2.74 6.54
CA ARG A 43 -13.09 4.01 7.27
C ARG A 43 -12.74 3.78 8.74
N GLU A 44 -13.38 2.83 9.40
CA GLU A 44 -13.05 2.46 10.78
C GLU A 44 -11.64 1.89 10.87
N LEU A 45 -11.27 1.00 9.95
CA LEU A 45 -9.94 0.41 9.87
C LEU A 45 -8.85 1.46 9.63
N GLU A 46 -9.06 2.35 8.65
CA GLU A 46 -8.14 3.47 8.35
C GLU A 46 -8.05 4.46 9.52
N GLY A 47 -9.15 4.64 10.25
CA GLY A 47 -9.22 5.45 11.47
C GLY A 47 -8.56 4.83 12.71
N GLY A 48 -7.97 3.63 12.59
CA GLY A 48 -7.24 2.98 13.69
C GLY A 48 -8.11 2.10 14.59
N ALA A 49 -9.25 1.60 14.11
CA ALA A 49 -9.97 0.54 14.82
C ALA A 49 -9.09 -0.70 15.00
N LEU A 50 -9.35 -1.45 16.07
CA LEU A 50 -8.74 -2.76 16.30
C LEU A 50 -9.35 -3.78 15.33
N ALA A 51 -8.75 -3.87 14.14
CA ALA A 51 -9.21 -4.75 13.07
C ALA A 51 -8.69 -6.18 13.20
N ASN A 52 -7.61 -6.40 13.96
CA ASN A 52 -7.13 -7.73 14.32
C ASN A 52 -7.39 -7.99 15.81
N PRO A 53 -8.56 -8.57 16.16
CA PRO A 53 -8.94 -8.79 17.55
C PRO A 53 -8.08 -9.86 18.23
N ASP A 54 -7.63 -10.88 17.49
CA ASP A 54 -6.81 -11.98 18.03
C ASP A 54 -5.46 -11.48 18.54
N GLU A 55 -4.88 -10.50 17.86
CA GLU A 55 -3.61 -9.88 18.26
C GLU A 55 -3.77 -8.55 18.99
N ASN A 56 -5.01 -8.05 19.15
CA ASN A 56 -5.32 -6.72 19.69
C ASN A 56 -4.54 -5.59 18.96
N ARG A 57 -4.57 -5.62 17.61
CA ARG A 57 -3.78 -4.71 16.75
C ARG A 57 -4.64 -3.92 15.77
N MET A 58 -4.18 -2.70 15.51
CA MET A 58 -4.61 -1.90 14.37
C MET A 58 -3.95 -2.40 13.07
N VAL A 59 -4.53 -2.07 11.93
CA VAL A 59 -4.01 -2.42 10.59
C VAL A 59 -3.71 -1.14 9.82
N GLY A 60 -2.42 -0.78 9.76
CA GLY A 60 -1.98 0.58 9.41
C GLY A 60 -1.19 0.76 8.11
N HIS A 61 -1.21 -0.21 7.19
CA HIS A 61 -0.36 -0.13 5.98
C HIS A 61 -0.69 1.05 5.06
N TYR A 62 -1.90 1.60 5.14
CA TYR A 62 -2.30 2.83 4.43
C TYR A 62 -1.54 4.07 4.94
N TRP A 63 -1.32 4.16 6.26
CA TRP A 63 -0.57 5.26 6.87
C TRP A 63 0.89 5.29 6.42
N LEU A 64 1.46 4.13 6.05
CA LEU A 64 2.82 4.06 5.52
C LEU A 64 2.98 4.80 4.18
N ARG A 65 1.87 5.03 3.45
CA ARG A 65 1.83 5.77 2.17
C ARG A 65 1.21 7.17 2.30
N ALA A 66 0.38 7.39 3.30
CA ALA A 66 -0.26 8.66 3.63
C ALA A 66 -0.18 8.92 5.15
N PRO A 67 0.98 9.29 5.71
CA PRO A 67 1.18 9.38 7.17
C PRO A 67 0.25 10.39 7.87
N GLU A 68 -0.23 11.38 7.14
CA GLU A 68 -1.22 12.36 7.60
C GLU A 68 -2.56 11.73 8.02
N THR A 69 -2.89 10.54 7.55
CA THR A 69 -4.12 9.82 7.95
C THR A 69 -3.94 8.94 9.18
N ALA A 70 -2.73 8.84 9.74
CA ALA A 70 -2.47 8.04 10.93
C ALA A 70 -3.32 8.52 12.14
N PRO A 71 -3.79 7.61 13.01
CA PRO A 71 -4.72 7.93 14.09
C PRO A 71 -4.08 8.65 15.27
N SER A 72 -2.75 8.78 15.30
CA SER A 72 -2.03 9.56 16.32
C SER A 72 -0.81 10.26 15.73
N GLU A 73 -0.41 11.37 16.36
CA GLU A 73 0.83 12.09 16.01
C GLU A 73 2.07 11.22 16.22
N GLU A 74 2.06 10.36 17.24
CA GLU A 74 3.15 9.43 17.51
C GLU A 74 3.38 8.48 16.32
N ILE A 75 2.32 7.83 15.82
CA ILE A 75 2.41 6.92 14.67
C ILE A 75 2.82 7.69 13.41
N ARG A 76 2.21 8.86 13.17
CA ARG A 76 2.57 9.73 12.04
C ARG A 76 4.06 10.07 12.04
N ASN A 77 4.57 10.55 13.17
CA ASN A 77 5.97 10.97 13.32
C ASN A 77 6.91 9.76 13.16
N ALA A 78 6.59 8.62 13.75
CA ALA A 78 7.39 7.40 13.60
C ALA A 78 7.50 6.95 12.13
N ILE A 79 6.41 7.03 11.37
CA ILE A 79 6.40 6.70 9.94
C ILE A 79 7.24 7.70 9.15
N GLN A 80 7.02 9.01 9.36
CA GLN A 80 7.72 10.07 8.64
C GLN A 80 9.24 10.04 8.91
N ASP A 81 9.63 9.87 10.17
CA ASP A 81 11.03 9.77 10.57
C ASP A 81 11.70 8.54 9.96
N THR A 82 11.03 7.40 9.97
CA THR A 82 11.54 6.16 9.38
C THR A 82 11.72 6.31 7.88
N LEU A 83 10.74 6.90 7.19
CA LEU A 83 10.82 7.16 5.75
C LEU A 83 11.96 8.11 5.41
N ALA A 84 12.13 9.18 6.19
CA ALA A 84 13.20 10.15 6.01
C ALA A 84 14.59 9.50 6.21
N LYS A 85 14.75 8.70 7.26
CA LYS A 85 16.00 7.95 7.53
C LYS A 85 16.33 6.97 6.41
N THR A 86 15.35 6.18 5.96
CA THR A 86 15.53 5.21 4.86
C THR A 86 15.93 5.91 3.56
N LYS A 87 15.25 7.00 3.19
CA LYS A 87 15.61 7.79 1.99
C LYS A 87 16.98 8.43 2.11
N ASN A 88 17.34 8.96 3.28
CA ASN A 88 18.66 9.53 3.51
C ASN A 88 19.77 8.47 3.35
N LEU A 89 19.57 7.29 3.92
CA LEU A 89 20.51 6.17 3.77
C LEU A 89 20.69 5.79 2.30
N ALA A 90 19.58 5.57 1.58
CA ALA A 90 19.62 5.23 0.15
C ALA A 90 20.35 6.30 -0.67
N ASN A 91 20.06 7.58 -0.44
CA ASN A 91 20.73 8.69 -1.12
C ASN A 91 22.23 8.72 -0.85
N ARG A 92 22.65 8.53 0.41
CA ARG A 92 24.07 8.50 0.77
C ARG A 92 24.81 7.32 0.15
N VAL A 93 24.15 6.17 0.00
CA VAL A 93 24.70 5.01 -0.72
C VAL A 93 24.85 5.34 -2.20
N HIS A 94 23.80 5.83 -2.87
CA HIS A 94 23.83 6.15 -4.30
C HIS A 94 24.79 7.29 -4.65
N ALA A 95 24.89 8.32 -3.80
CA ALA A 95 25.84 9.42 -3.95
C ALA A 95 27.29 9.00 -3.66
N SER A 96 27.51 7.78 -3.18
CA SER A 96 28.79 7.33 -2.64
C SER A 96 29.29 8.25 -1.52
N ASP A 97 28.42 8.81 -0.68
CA ASP A 97 28.84 9.49 0.56
C ASP A 97 29.03 8.47 1.69
N LEU A 98 28.25 7.40 1.65
CA LEU A 98 28.42 6.21 2.47
C LEU A 98 29.09 5.11 1.63
N ARG A 99 30.26 4.65 2.06
CA ARG A 99 31.09 3.66 1.35
C ARG A 99 31.59 2.59 2.30
N ALA A 100 31.89 1.42 1.75
CA ALA A 100 32.71 0.43 2.43
C ALA A 100 34.20 0.82 2.33
N PRO A 101 35.09 0.25 3.15
CA PRO A 101 36.54 0.45 3.02
C PRO A 101 37.07 0.13 1.61
N ALA A 102 36.42 -0.80 0.90
CA ALA A 102 36.77 -1.21 -0.45
C ALA A 102 36.18 -0.32 -1.57
N GLY A 103 35.31 0.64 -1.24
CA GLY A 103 34.69 1.55 -2.21
C GLY A 103 33.17 1.66 -2.10
N ALA A 104 32.54 2.12 -3.19
CA ALA A 104 31.09 2.28 -3.28
C ALA A 104 30.38 0.91 -3.24
N PHE A 105 29.13 0.90 -2.77
CA PHE A 105 28.30 -0.30 -2.79
C PHE A 105 27.78 -0.54 -4.22
N THR A 106 27.95 -1.77 -4.71
CA THR A 106 27.49 -2.20 -6.04
C THR A 106 26.31 -3.17 -5.99
N ASP A 107 26.14 -3.84 -4.85
CA ASP A 107 25.19 -4.94 -4.69
C ASP A 107 24.38 -4.73 -3.40
N LEU A 108 23.09 -5.06 -3.47
CA LEU A 108 22.19 -5.10 -2.31
C LEU A 108 21.72 -6.54 -2.09
N LEU A 109 22.15 -7.15 -0.99
CA LEU A 109 21.65 -8.45 -0.57
C LEU A 109 20.52 -8.28 0.44
N ILE A 110 19.31 -8.68 0.05
CA ILE A 110 18.14 -8.72 0.94
C ILE A 110 17.99 -10.13 1.50
N ILE A 111 18.15 -10.27 2.82
CA ILE A 111 17.95 -11.55 3.52
C ILE A 111 16.61 -11.48 4.27
N GLY A 112 15.63 -12.25 3.81
CA GLY A 112 14.29 -12.27 4.40
C GLY A 112 13.44 -13.44 3.88
N ILE A 113 12.30 -13.67 4.53
CA ILE A 113 11.32 -14.70 4.15
C ILE A 113 9.90 -14.11 4.17
N GLY A 114 8.99 -14.68 3.37
CA GLY A 114 7.59 -14.27 3.33
C GLY A 114 7.43 -12.79 2.92
N GLY A 115 6.64 -12.04 3.68
CA GLY A 115 6.37 -10.62 3.41
C GLY A 115 7.63 -9.75 3.38
N SER A 116 8.67 -10.13 4.13
CA SER A 116 9.95 -9.39 4.18
C SER A 116 10.82 -9.57 2.93
N ALA A 117 10.49 -10.51 2.03
CA ALA A 117 11.24 -10.76 0.80
C ALA A 117 10.39 -10.57 -0.47
N LEU A 118 9.16 -11.07 -0.47
CA LEU A 118 8.33 -11.10 -1.69
C LEU A 118 7.97 -9.70 -2.20
N GLY A 119 7.62 -8.78 -1.30
CA GLY A 119 7.29 -7.40 -1.67
C GLY A 119 8.47 -6.67 -2.33
N PRO A 120 9.65 -6.58 -1.66
CA PRO A 120 10.85 -5.99 -2.25
C PRO A 120 11.27 -6.65 -3.57
N GLN A 121 11.22 -7.98 -3.66
CA GLN A 121 11.59 -8.71 -4.89
C GLN A 121 10.65 -8.42 -6.06
N PHE A 122 9.34 -8.35 -5.80
CA PHE A 122 8.35 -8.06 -6.83
C PHE A 122 8.53 -6.63 -7.38
N VAL A 123 8.58 -5.63 -6.50
CA VAL A 123 8.70 -4.22 -6.92
C VAL A 123 10.05 -3.95 -7.59
N GLY A 124 11.14 -4.46 -7.02
CA GLY A 124 12.49 -4.26 -7.59
C GLY A 124 12.72 -4.96 -8.93
N ARG A 125 11.82 -5.85 -9.36
CA ARG A 125 11.88 -6.49 -10.68
C ARG A 125 10.89 -5.90 -11.69
N ALA A 126 9.81 -5.28 -11.20
CA ALA A 126 8.77 -4.69 -12.04
C ALA A 126 9.11 -3.25 -12.49
N LEU A 127 9.98 -2.55 -11.77
CA LEU A 127 10.46 -1.20 -12.03
C LEU A 127 11.93 -1.22 -12.48
#